data_AF-A0A847F884-F1
#
_entry.id   AF-A0A847F884-F1
#
_cell.length_a   1.000
_cell.length_b   1.000
_cell.length_c   1.000
_cell.angle_alpha   90.00
_cell.angle_beta   90.00
_cell.angle_gamma   90.00
#
_symmetry.space_group_name_H-M   'P 1'
#
loop_
_entity.id
_entity.type
_entity.pdbx_description
1 polymer ?
#
loop_
_entity_poly.entity_id
_entity_poly.type
_entity_poly.pdbx_seq_one_letter_code
_entity_poly.pdbx_strand_id
1 'polypeptide(L)'
;PPIKRARITDSLYQIVQGRRRRFASGAIHALTVSRDAGATEHLYAALSGRDASLRAQILRGLRNKRGERTRAIVLEILQSEETALVQAAGLFALGALGQRSDRRLVEHALSHGPLRAREAASHALIEFAERGILSAEDAARICERGATASPLAEINLFLLSERLGVRCSRFEAPEAVLERAHRGRSSDRPNELMRFAAGALLIERLQQLPESSSPARAAQREKVMAVLRRCARSEIVPSIARLCKSAERGYGEARGAHFGERGHVEIRAARDTKGSMMGAHLHDWVVIVQFADGRLLPAQTDPRGELFLQLVPSGMVRLLDTASVRPLP
;
A
#
# COMPACT_ATOMS: atom_id res chain seq x y z
N PRO A 1 -19.88 28.94 -12.25
CA PRO A 1 -19.08 30.18 -12.50
C PRO A 1 -17.78 30.20 -11.66
N PRO A 2 -16.66 30.69 -12.23
CA PRO A 2 -15.35 30.75 -11.56
C PRO A 2 -15.37 31.47 -10.21
N ILE A 3 -16.10 32.59 -10.12
CA ILE A 3 -16.24 33.41 -8.90
C ILE A 3 -16.86 32.62 -7.74
N LYS A 4 -17.83 31.73 -8.01
CA LYS A 4 -18.42 30.86 -6.97
C LYS A 4 -17.44 29.79 -6.50
N ARG A 5 -16.57 29.27 -7.39
CA ARG A 5 -15.57 28.27 -7.03
C ARG A 5 -14.48 28.86 -6.13
N ALA A 6 -13.92 30.01 -6.50
CA ALA A 6 -12.93 30.71 -5.68
C ALA A 6 -13.43 30.99 -4.25
N ARG A 7 -14.66 31.52 -4.11
CA ARG A 7 -15.26 31.76 -2.78
C ARG A 7 -15.45 30.49 -1.95
N ILE A 8 -15.81 29.37 -2.59
CA ILE A 8 -15.91 28.08 -1.90
C ILE A 8 -14.52 27.61 -1.46
N THR A 9 -13.52 27.69 -2.33
CA THR A 9 -12.14 27.32 -2.02
C THR A 9 -11.61 28.12 -0.83
N ASP A 10 -11.80 29.44 -0.81
CA ASP A 10 -11.38 30.30 0.29
C ASP A 10 -12.12 29.94 1.60
N SER A 11 -13.42 29.67 1.52
CA SER A 11 -14.21 29.25 2.68
C SER A 11 -13.72 27.92 3.26
N LEU A 12 -13.36 26.97 2.40
CA LEU A 12 -12.76 25.69 2.81
C LEU A 12 -11.40 25.92 3.48
N TYR A 13 -10.56 26.79 2.93
CA TYR A 13 -9.28 27.13 3.54
C TYR A 13 -9.44 27.75 4.94
N GLN A 14 -10.41 28.67 5.12
CA GLN A 14 -10.73 29.22 6.44
C GLN A 14 -11.19 28.15 7.43
N ILE A 15 -11.90 27.11 6.97
CA ILE A 15 -12.26 25.96 7.80
C ILE A 15 -11.02 25.15 8.21
N VAL A 16 -10.03 24.99 7.32
CA VAL A 16 -8.76 24.32 7.62
C VAL A 16 -7.95 25.09 8.66
N GLN A 17 -7.89 26.43 8.55
CA GLN A 17 -7.19 27.30 9.49
C GLN A 17 -7.95 27.53 10.81
N GLY A 18 -9.26 27.27 10.82
CA GLY A 18 -10.13 27.52 11.95
C GLY A 18 -9.94 26.54 13.13
N ARG A 19 -10.43 26.95 14.31
CA ARG A 19 -10.34 26.13 15.54
C ARG A 19 -11.21 24.87 15.54
N ARG A 20 -12.18 24.76 14.62
CA ARG A 20 -13.15 23.64 14.58
C ARG A 20 -12.59 22.45 13.79
N ARG A 21 -11.64 21.74 14.40
CA ARG A 21 -10.93 20.57 13.83
C ARG A 21 -11.82 19.52 13.17
N ARG A 22 -13.04 19.30 13.69
CA ARG A 22 -14.00 18.32 13.15
C ARG A 22 -14.35 18.54 11.67
N PHE A 23 -14.25 19.77 11.19
CA PHE A 23 -14.54 20.11 9.78
C PHE A 23 -13.28 20.23 8.91
N ALA A 24 -12.10 20.38 9.53
CA ALA A 24 -10.83 20.60 8.83
C ALA A 24 -10.50 19.42 7.90
N SER A 25 -10.68 18.19 8.36
CA SER A 25 -10.44 16.98 7.55
C SER A 25 -11.32 16.95 6.28
N GLY A 26 -12.61 17.29 6.40
CA GLY A 26 -13.52 17.35 5.25
C GLY A 26 -13.17 18.48 4.29
N ALA A 27 -12.71 19.61 4.82
CA ALA A 27 -12.24 20.72 4.00
C ALA A 27 -10.92 20.40 3.26
N ILE A 28 -9.96 19.74 3.92
CA ILE A 28 -8.72 19.25 3.28
C ILE A 28 -9.07 18.28 2.15
N HIS A 29 -9.99 17.34 2.39
CA HIS A 29 -10.44 16.41 1.37
C HIS A 29 -11.03 17.14 0.16
N ALA A 30 -11.96 18.08 0.39
CA ALA A 30 -12.59 18.87 -0.68
C ALA A 30 -11.56 19.68 -1.50
N LEU A 31 -10.58 20.30 -0.83
CA LEU A 31 -9.48 21.02 -1.50
C LEU A 31 -8.58 20.08 -2.30
N THR A 32 -8.32 18.88 -1.78
CA THR A 32 -7.49 17.86 -2.43
C THR A 32 -8.10 17.40 -3.76
N VAL A 33 -9.41 17.10 -3.78
CA VAL A 33 -10.09 16.63 -5.00
C VAL A 33 -10.44 17.76 -5.97
N SER A 34 -10.38 19.02 -5.52
CA SER A 34 -10.63 20.18 -6.36
C SER A 34 -9.61 20.30 -7.50
N ARG A 35 -10.11 20.69 -8.68
CA ARG A 35 -9.29 21.06 -9.84
C ARG A 35 -8.93 22.54 -9.86
N ASP A 36 -9.38 23.31 -8.88
CA ASP A 36 -9.05 24.73 -8.74
C ASP A 36 -7.57 24.88 -8.36
N ALA A 37 -6.84 25.72 -9.09
CA ALA A 37 -5.44 26.00 -8.80
C ALA A 37 -5.30 26.63 -7.41
N GLY A 38 -6.23 27.51 -7.04
CA GLY A 38 -6.27 28.13 -5.71
C GLY A 38 -6.39 27.11 -4.58
N ALA A 39 -7.06 25.98 -4.81
CA ALA A 39 -7.18 24.93 -3.79
C ALA A 39 -5.83 24.31 -3.43
N THR A 40 -4.94 24.19 -4.42
CA THR A 40 -3.60 23.61 -4.22
C THR A 40 -2.70 24.59 -3.47
N GLU A 41 -2.78 25.89 -3.80
CA GLU A 41 -2.06 26.94 -3.04
C GLU A 41 -2.49 27.02 -1.58
N HIS A 42 -3.80 26.90 -1.32
CA HIS A 42 -4.33 26.85 0.04
C HIS A 42 -3.88 25.62 0.82
N LEU A 43 -3.74 24.46 0.16
CA LEU A 43 -3.14 23.28 0.77
C LEU A 43 -1.66 23.51 1.11
N TYR A 44 -0.89 24.15 0.22
CA TYR A 44 0.51 24.50 0.51
C TYR A 44 0.63 25.44 1.69
N ALA A 45 -0.18 26.50 1.75
CA ALA A 45 -0.19 27.43 2.88
C ALA A 45 -0.57 26.76 4.20
N ALA A 46 -1.49 25.78 4.17
CA ALA A 46 -1.89 25.03 5.36
C ALA A 46 -0.81 24.08 5.89
N LEU A 47 0.22 23.73 5.09
CA LEU A 47 1.35 22.92 5.56
C LEU A 47 2.22 23.64 6.60
N SER A 48 2.21 24.98 6.63
CA SER A 48 2.91 25.76 7.66
C SER A 48 2.18 25.74 9.02
N GLY A 49 1.00 25.14 9.10
CA GLY A 49 0.23 25.00 10.34
C GLY A 49 0.94 24.12 11.37
N ARG A 50 0.63 24.31 12.67
CA ARG A 50 1.26 23.56 13.77
C ARG A 50 0.72 22.13 13.97
N ASP A 51 -0.38 21.78 13.31
CA ASP A 51 -1.06 20.51 13.53
C ASP A 51 -0.51 19.40 12.62
N ALA A 52 0.32 18.52 13.19
CA ALA A 52 0.94 17.42 12.47
C ALA A 52 -0.07 16.46 11.81
N SER A 53 -1.26 16.26 12.38
CA SER A 53 -2.29 15.40 11.79
C SER A 53 -2.88 16.03 10.53
N LEU A 54 -3.16 17.33 10.57
CA LEU A 54 -3.64 18.06 9.40
C LEU A 54 -2.56 18.14 8.32
N ARG A 55 -1.29 18.42 8.68
CA ARG A 55 -0.17 18.39 7.73
C ARG A 55 -0.03 17.04 7.04
N ALA A 56 -0.10 15.95 7.81
CA ALA A 56 -0.03 14.60 7.24
C ALA A 56 -1.21 14.26 6.32
N GLN A 57 -2.43 14.73 6.64
CA GLN A 57 -3.59 14.59 5.75
C GLN A 57 -3.38 15.37 4.43
N ILE A 58 -2.87 16.60 4.52
CA ILE A 58 -2.57 17.41 3.33
C ILE A 58 -1.52 16.72 2.47
N LEU A 59 -0.41 16.26 3.03
CA LEU A 59 0.65 15.55 2.31
C LEU A 59 0.11 14.31 1.58
N ARG A 60 -0.70 13.48 2.26
CA ARG A 60 -1.38 12.33 1.63
C ARG A 60 -2.23 12.77 0.42
N GLY A 61 -2.91 13.90 0.51
CA GLY A 61 -3.67 14.48 -0.60
C GLY A 61 -2.80 15.00 -1.75
N LEU A 62 -1.63 15.57 -1.45
CA LEU A 62 -0.71 16.13 -2.43
C LEU A 62 -0.11 15.09 -3.39
N ARG A 63 -0.08 13.81 -3.01
CA ARG A 63 0.26 12.68 -3.90
C ARG A 63 -0.40 12.77 -5.29
N ASN A 64 -1.63 13.28 -5.34
CA ASN A 64 -2.43 13.39 -6.56
C ASN A 64 -2.23 14.72 -7.32
N LYS A 65 -1.51 15.67 -6.73
CA LYS A 65 -1.21 16.99 -7.29
C LYS A 65 0.12 16.93 -8.03
N ARG A 66 0.07 16.55 -9.30
CA ARG A 66 1.26 16.47 -10.17
C ARG A 66 1.96 17.82 -10.30
N GLY A 67 3.28 17.81 -10.37
CA GLY A 67 4.11 18.98 -10.69
C GLY A 67 5.34 19.11 -9.81
N GLU A 68 6.40 19.72 -10.36
CA GLU A 68 7.68 19.91 -9.65
C GLU A 68 7.54 20.74 -8.38
N ARG A 69 6.61 21.72 -8.36
CA ARG A 69 6.38 22.52 -7.15
C ARG A 69 5.83 21.68 -6.00
N THR A 70 4.87 20.79 -6.25
CA THR A 70 4.38 19.86 -5.20
C THR A 70 5.51 18.98 -4.70
N ARG A 71 6.31 18.43 -5.62
CA ARG A 71 7.46 17.59 -5.27
C ARG A 71 8.47 18.36 -4.40
N ALA A 72 8.81 19.59 -4.78
CA ALA A 72 9.74 20.43 -4.02
C ALA A 72 9.26 20.68 -2.58
N ILE A 73 7.97 20.99 -2.40
CA ILE A 73 7.36 21.18 -1.07
C ILE A 73 7.42 19.89 -0.24
N VAL A 74 7.12 18.74 -0.84
CA VAL A 74 7.22 17.44 -0.15
C VAL A 74 8.67 17.16 0.27
N LEU A 75 9.65 17.47 -0.57
CA LEU A 75 11.06 17.30 -0.26
C LEU A 75 11.53 18.21 0.88
N GLU A 76 11.12 19.49 0.86
CA GLU A 76 11.42 20.45 1.93
C GLU A 76 10.94 19.91 3.29
N ILE A 77 9.71 19.39 3.35
CA ILE A 77 9.14 18.80 4.56
C ILE A 77 9.92 17.56 4.99
N LEU A 78 10.29 16.69 4.06
CA LEU A 78 11.06 15.46 4.38
C LEU A 78 12.49 15.75 4.85
N GLN A 79 13.04 16.90 4.50
CA GLN A 79 14.37 17.36 4.93
C GLN A 79 14.34 18.14 6.25
N SER A 80 13.14 18.47 6.75
CA SER A 80 12.94 19.19 8.00
C SER A 80 12.75 18.25 9.20
N GLU A 81 12.91 18.78 10.41
CA GLU A 81 12.63 18.04 11.65
C GLU A 81 11.12 17.91 11.87
N GLU A 82 10.58 16.78 11.43
CA GLU A 82 9.15 16.50 11.44
C GLU A 82 8.80 15.26 12.24
N THR A 83 7.53 15.19 12.65
CA THR A 83 7.02 14.00 13.34
C THR A 83 7.04 12.78 12.41
N ALA A 84 7.18 11.57 12.97
CA ALA A 84 7.14 10.33 12.20
C ALA A 84 5.87 10.19 11.33
N LEU A 85 4.73 10.77 11.76
CA LEU A 85 3.48 10.80 11.00
C LEU A 85 3.62 11.66 9.74
N VAL A 86 4.17 12.87 9.88
CA VAL A 86 4.38 13.81 8.76
C VAL A 86 5.43 13.28 7.80
N GLN A 87 6.54 12.73 8.31
CA GLN A 87 7.56 12.07 7.50
C GLN A 87 6.99 10.90 6.69
N ALA A 88 6.19 10.02 7.31
CA ALA A 88 5.54 8.93 6.60
C ALA A 88 4.61 9.43 5.48
N ALA A 89 3.77 10.43 5.78
CA ALA A 89 2.87 11.03 4.78
C ALA A 89 3.63 11.70 3.63
N GLY A 90 4.76 12.35 3.92
CA GLY A 90 5.65 12.91 2.90
C GLY A 90 6.27 11.84 2.02
N LEU A 91 6.72 10.71 2.59
CA LEU A 91 7.28 9.59 1.83
C LEU A 91 6.22 8.93 0.93
N PHE A 92 4.99 8.79 1.40
CA PHE A 92 3.87 8.35 0.56
C PHE A 92 3.63 9.29 -0.62
N ALA A 93 3.64 10.61 -0.39
CA ALA A 93 3.50 11.58 -1.47
C ALA A 93 4.69 11.53 -2.44
N LEU A 94 5.90 11.33 -1.91
CA LEU A 94 7.12 11.23 -2.69
C LEU A 94 7.17 9.98 -3.57
N GLY A 95 6.55 8.85 -3.18
CA GLY A 95 6.41 7.69 -4.07
C GLY A 95 5.77 8.06 -5.43
N ALA A 96 4.71 8.87 -5.38
CA ALA A 96 3.92 9.20 -6.57
C ALA A 96 4.50 10.37 -7.35
N LEU A 97 5.14 11.31 -6.66
CA LEU A 97 5.66 12.55 -7.23
C LEU A 97 7.14 12.45 -7.58
N GLY A 98 7.87 11.60 -6.87
CA GLY A 98 9.33 11.56 -6.87
C GLY A 98 9.93 11.13 -8.18
N GLN A 99 11.23 11.36 -8.31
CA GLN A 99 12.04 11.05 -9.47
C GLN A 99 13.26 10.22 -9.06
N ARG A 100 14.07 9.83 -10.05
CA ARG A 100 15.27 9.01 -9.82
C ARG A 100 16.27 9.65 -8.85
N SER A 101 16.35 10.98 -8.80
CA SER A 101 17.19 11.72 -7.86
C SER A 101 16.76 11.57 -6.40
N ASP A 102 15.47 11.31 -6.13
CA ASP A 102 14.91 11.20 -4.78
C ASP A 102 15.15 9.84 -4.12
N ARG A 103 15.59 8.86 -4.91
CA ARG A 103 15.81 7.48 -4.47
C ARG A 103 16.68 7.39 -3.23
N ARG A 104 17.77 8.16 -3.15
CA ARG A 104 18.68 8.13 -2.00
C ARG A 104 18.01 8.56 -0.70
N LEU A 105 17.08 9.53 -0.76
CA LEU A 105 16.31 9.97 0.40
C LEU A 105 15.39 8.85 0.88
N VAL A 106 14.68 8.20 -0.05
CA VAL A 106 13.78 7.08 0.28
C VAL A 106 14.56 5.89 0.86
N GLU A 107 15.71 5.54 0.27
CA GLU A 107 16.60 4.49 0.80
C GLU A 107 17.12 4.84 2.20
N HIS A 108 17.50 6.10 2.43
CA HIS A 108 17.95 6.54 3.75
C HIS A 108 16.82 6.41 4.79
N ALA A 109 15.60 6.84 4.45
CA ALA A 109 14.43 6.72 5.32
C ALA A 109 14.06 5.26 5.62
N LEU A 110 14.22 4.36 4.64
CA LEU A 110 14.00 2.91 4.84
C LEU A 110 14.94 2.33 5.91
N SER A 111 16.21 2.71 5.90
CA SER A 111 17.21 2.15 6.82
C SER A 111 17.26 2.86 8.19
N HIS A 112 17.04 4.18 8.22
CA HIS A 112 17.33 5.01 9.40
C HIS A 112 16.10 5.73 9.95
N GLY A 113 15.01 5.79 9.20
CA GLY A 113 13.79 6.48 9.63
C GLY A 113 13.11 5.79 10.82
N PRO A 114 12.16 6.47 11.49
CA PRO A 114 11.27 5.82 12.45
C PRO A 114 10.40 4.76 11.76
N LEU A 115 9.82 3.81 12.53
CA LEU A 115 9.07 2.65 12.01
C LEU A 115 8.10 2.99 10.86
N ARG A 116 7.23 3.99 11.06
CA ARG A 116 6.24 4.44 10.05
C ARG A 116 6.89 5.05 8.80
N ALA A 117 8.02 5.72 8.95
CA ALA A 117 8.76 6.25 7.81
C ALA A 117 9.42 5.12 7.02
N ARG A 118 9.93 4.07 7.67
CA ARG A 118 10.46 2.89 6.97
C ARG A 118 9.38 2.20 6.14
N GLU A 119 8.17 2.07 6.70
CA GLU A 119 7.00 1.51 6.01
C GLU A 119 6.63 2.35 4.78
N ALA A 120 6.47 3.66 4.96
CA ALA A 120 6.16 4.56 3.85
C ALA A 120 7.28 4.60 2.79
N ALA A 121 8.55 4.53 3.21
CA ALA A 121 9.68 4.46 2.29
C ALA A 121 9.65 3.17 1.46
N SER A 122 9.38 2.01 2.09
CA SER A 122 9.26 0.75 1.37
C SER A 122 8.13 0.78 0.33
N HIS A 123 7.02 1.46 0.63
CA HIS A 123 5.93 1.68 -0.31
C HIS A 123 6.34 2.61 -1.46
N ALA A 124 7.02 3.71 -1.16
CA ALA A 124 7.53 4.63 -2.18
C ALA A 124 8.48 3.94 -3.17
N LEU A 125 9.26 2.95 -2.71
CA LEU A 125 10.11 2.13 -3.59
C LEU A 125 9.30 1.22 -4.52
N ILE A 126 8.17 0.68 -4.08
CA ILE A 126 7.24 -0.03 -4.98
C ILE A 126 6.71 0.92 -6.06
N GLU A 127 6.24 2.11 -5.68
CA GLU A 127 5.74 3.09 -6.66
C GLU A 127 6.87 3.54 -7.62
N PHE A 128 8.11 3.65 -7.14
CA PHE A 128 9.26 3.92 -8.01
C PHE A 128 9.52 2.78 -9.00
N ALA A 129 9.42 1.52 -8.58
CA ALA A 129 9.56 0.38 -9.47
C ALA A 129 8.44 0.32 -10.52
N GLU A 130 7.19 0.55 -10.12
CA GLU A 130 6.04 0.60 -11.05
C GLU A 130 6.19 1.68 -12.12
N ARG A 131 6.89 2.77 -11.79
CA ARG A 131 7.19 3.89 -12.69
C ARG A 131 8.52 3.71 -13.46
N GLY A 132 9.21 2.58 -13.30
CA GLY A 132 10.50 2.32 -13.97
C GLY A 132 11.67 3.18 -13.47
N ILE A 133 11.55 3.77 -12.27
CA ILE A 133 12.61 4.58 -11.65
C ILE A 133 13.71 3.69 -11.05
N LEU A 134 13.33 2.52 -10.51
CA LEU A 134 14.27 1.53 -9.98
C LEU A 134 14.69 0.52 -11.03
N SER A 135 15.98 0.17 -11.02
CA SER A 135 16.51 -0.98 -11.77
C SER A 135 16.51 -2.26 -10.92
N ALA A 136 16.73 -3.41 -11.56
CA ALA A 136 16.96 -4.67 -10.87
C ALA A 136 18.18 -4.61 -9.93
N GLU A 137 19.25 -3.92 -10.34
CA GLU A 137 20.43 -3.71 -9.50
C GLU A 137 20.10 -2.87 -8.26
N ASP A 138 19.29 -1.82 -8.41
CA ASP A 138 18.84 -1.01 -7.28
C ASP A 138 18.04 -1.86 -6.30
N ALA A 139 17.11 -2.68 -6.77
CA ALA A 139 16.29 -3.54 -5.93
C ALA A 139 17.12 -4.59 -5.19
N ALA A 140 18.12 -5.21 -5.85
CA ALA A 140 19.04 -6.14 -5.20
C ALA A 140 19.74 -5.45 -4.01
N ARG A 141 20.31 -4.26 -4.23
CA ARG A 141 20.99 -3.51 -3.18
C ARG A 141 20.05 -3.07 -2.06
N ILE A 142 18.87 -2.56 -2.40
CA ILE A 142 17.86 -2.08 -1.44
C ILE A 142 17.43 -3.24 -0.54
N CYS A 143 17.16 -4.40 -1.13
CA CYS A 143 16.66 -5.57 -0.42
C CYS A 143 17.68 -6.11 0.60
N GLU A 144 18.97 -6.14 0.24
CA GLU A 144 20.04 -6.54 1.17
C GLU A 144 20.23 -5.53 2.31
N ARG A 145 19.99 -4.24 2.07
CA ARG A 145 20.13 -3.16 3.07
C ARG A 145 18.89 -2.96 3.94
N GLY A 146 17.72 -3.37 3.48
CA GLY A 146 16.44 -3.22 4.18
C GLY A 146 16.26 -4.14 5.40
N ALA A 147 17.36 -4.72 5.89
CA ALA A 147 17.42 -5.81 6.85
C ALA A 147 16.83 -5.54 8.26
N THR A 148 16.42 -4.30 8.53
CA THR A 148 15.90 -3.82 9.82
C THR A 148 14.55 -3.12 9.69
N ALA A 149 13.87 -3.32 8.55
CA ALA A 149 12.60 -2.69 8.30
C ALA A 149 11.46 -3.42 9.05
N SER A 150 10.33 -2.75 9.28
CA SER A 150 9.17 -3.39 9.91
C SER A 150 8.68 -4.60 9.09
N PRO A 151 7.86 -5.51 9.65
CA PRO A 151 7.29 -6.63 8.89
C PRO A 151 6.62 -6.20 7.58
N LEU A 152 5.96 -5.03 7.57
CA LEU A 152 5.33 -4.45 6.39
C LEU A 152 6.36 -4.01 5.34
N ALA A 153 7.45 -3.40 5.78
CA ALA A 153 8.51 -3.02 4.88
C ALA A 153 9.25 -4.25 4.31
N GLU A 154 9.43 -5.32 5.09
CA GLU A 154 9.96 -6.59 4.58
C GLU A 154 9.07 -7.19 3.49
N ILE A 155 7.75 -7.20 3.68
CA ILE A 155 6.80 -7.67 2.65
C ILE A 155 6.90 -6.81 1.40
N ASN A 156 6.99 -5.49 1.55
CA ASN A 156 7.13 -4.60 0.41
C ASN A 156 8.41 -4.84 -0.38
N LEU A 157 9.52 -5.09 0.32
CA LEU A 157 10.79 -5.43 -0.33
C LEU A 157 10.75 -6.81 -1.00
N PHE A 158 10.05 -7.77 -0.42
CA PHE A 158 9.79 -9.08 -1.04
C PHE A 158 8.97 -8.94 -2.32
N LEU A 159 7.86 -8.18 -2.28
CA LEU A 159 7.05 -7.91 -3.46
C LEU A 159 7.86 -7.18 -4.54
N LEU A 160 8.68 -6.20 -4.14
CA LEU A 160 9.57 -5.45 -5.02
C LEU A 160 10.60 -6.36 -5.71
N SER A 161 11.25 -7.26 -4.97
CA SER A 161 12.25 -8.17 -5.52
C SER A 161 11.64 -9.12 -6.54
N GLU A 162 10.48 -9.69 -6.22
CA GLU A 162 9.78 -10.62 -7.09
C GLU A 162 9.26 -9.93 -8.37
N ARG A 163 8.79 -8.69 -8.27
CA ARG A 163 8.33 -7.90 -9.42
C ARG A 163 9.47 -7.50 -10.36
N LEU A 164 10.65 -7.20 -9.82
CA LEU A 164 11.83 -6.84 -10.62
C LEU A 164 12.67 -8.06 -11.02
N GLY A 165 12.24 -9.28 -10.69
CA GLY A 165 12.93 -10.52 -11.04
C GLY A 165 14.27 -10.68 -10.34
N VAL A 166 14.43 -10.08 -9.16
CA VAL A 166 15.67 -10.06 -8.40
C VAL A 166 15.58 -11.06 -7.27
N ARG A 167 16.62 -11.90 -7.12
CA ARG A 167 16.76 -12.74 -5.93
C ARG A 167 17.50 -11.98 -4.85
N CYS A 168 16.81 -11.76 -3.73
CA CYS A 168 17.47 -11.33 -2.50
C CYS A 168 17.91 -12.55 -1.71
N SER A 169 19.11 -12.52 -1.12
CA SER A 169 19.60 -13.62 -0.29
C SER A 169 18.71 -13.86 0.94
N ARG A 170 18.06 -12.79 1.42
CA ARG A 170 17.16 -12.81 2.59
C ARG A 170 15.78 -13.38 2.32
N PHE A 171 15.28 -13.28 1.08
CA PHE A 171 13.94 -13.73 0.76
C PHE A 171 13.98 -15.05 0.00
N GLU A 172 13.20 -15.98 0.51
CA GLU A 172 12.93 -17.22 -0.20
C GLU A 172 12.03 -16.98 -1.39
N ALA A 173 12.11 -17.89 -2.37
CA ALA A 173 11.13 -17.92 -3.44
C ALA A 173 9.71 -18.10 -2.85
N PRO A 174 8.66 -17.49 -3.45
CA PRO A 174 7.29 -17.59 -2.97
C PRO A 174 6.82 -19.04 -2.73
N GLU A 175 7.25 -19.98 -3.57
CA GLU A 175 6.96 -21.41 -3.40
C GLU A 175 7.53 -21.96 -2.09
N ALA A 176 8.78 -21.61 -1.76
CA ALA A 176 9.45 -22.07 -0.56
C ALA A 176 8.84 -21.44 0.71
N VAL A 177 8.42 -20.17 0.65
CA VAL A 177 7.70 -19.49 1.74
C VAL A 177 6.43 -20.25 2.12
N LEU A 178 5.61 -20.64 1.13
CA LEU A 178 4.40 -21.41 1.39
C LEU A 178 4.72 -22.85 1.85
N GLU A 179 5.72 -23.50 1.25
CA GLU A 179 6.07 -24.87 1.63
C GLU A 179 6.65 -24.98 3.04
N ARG A 180 7.44 -24.00 3.48
CA ARG A 180 8.08 -24.00 4.80
C ARG A 180 7.07 -23.85 5.93
N ALA A 181 5.95 -23.16 5.69
CA ALA A 181 4.84 -23.06 6.62
C ALA A 181 4.39 -24.45 7.15
N HIS A 182 4.63 -25.50 6.36
CA HIS A 182 4.22 -26.87 6.65
C HIS A 182 5.29 -27.73 7.33
N ARG A 183 6.57 -27.33 7.35
CA ARG A 183 7.69 -28.21 7.75
C ARG A 183 8.38 -27.83 9.08
N GLY A 184 8.08 -26.68 9.68
CA GLY A 184 8.85 -26.13 10.83
C GLY A 184 8.09 -26.00 12.16
N ARG A 185 8.87 -25.85 13.25
CA ARG A 185 8.39 -25.38 14.57
C ARG A 185 7.83 -23.95 14.45
N SER A 186 6.94 -23.55 15.36
CA SER A 186 6.22 -22.26 15.28
C SER A 186 7.15 -21.04 15.15
N SER A 187 8.36 -21.09 15.69
CA SER A 187 9.38 -20.04 15.62
C SER A 187 10.06 -19.88 14.26
N ASP A 188 10.02 -20.91 13.41
CA ASP A 188 10.69 -20.95 12.09
C ASP A 188 9.71 -20.68 10.93
N ARG A 189 8.44 -20.42 11.24
CA ARG A 189 7.41 -20.18 10.23
C ARG A 189 7.52 -18.76 9.71
N PRO A 190 7.49 -18.56 8.38
CA PRO A 190 7.34 -17.22 7.83
C PRO A 190 6.08 -16.55 8.39
N ASN A 191 6.18 -15.25 8.65
CA ASN A 191 5.05 -14.42 9.07
C ASN A 191 3.83 -14.68 8.16
N GLU A 192 2.63 -14.75 8.74
CA GLU A 192 1.37 -14.95 8.01
C GLU A 192 1.21 -13.98 6.84
N LEU A 193 1.64 -12.72 7.02
CA LEU A 193 1.63 -11.73 5.95
C LEU A 193 2.56 -12.07 4.79
N MET A 194 3.75 -12.59 5.10
CA MET A 194 4.72 -13.03 4.10
C MET A 194 4.18 -14.25 3.33
N ARG A 195 3.56 -15.20 4.03
CA ARG A 195 2.87 -16.34 3.41
C ARG A 195 1.72 -15.88 2.52
N PHE A 196 0.91 -14.94 2.99
CA PHE A 196 -0.16 -14.36 2.20
C PHE A 196 0.39 -13.67 0.93
N ALA A 197 1.44 -12.86 1.05
CA ALA A 197 2.11 -12.19 -0.07
C ALA A 197 2.67 -13.20 -1.08
N ALA A 198 3.31 -14.27 -0.61
CA ALA A 198 3.79 -15.35 -1.46
C ALA A 198 2.65 -16.03 -2.24
N GLY A 199 1.53 -16.34 -1.57
CA GLY A 199 0.35 -16.89 -2.23
C GLY A 199 -0.23 -15.97 -3.30
N ALA A 200 -0.30 -14.66 -3.03
CA ALA A 200 -0.77 -13.67 -3.98
C ALA A 200 0.13 -13.60 -5.23
N LEU A 201 1.46 -13.56 -5.06
CA LEU A 201 2.41 -13.56 -6.17
C LEU A 201 2.30 -14.82 -7.04
N LEU A 202 2.11 -15.98 -6.44
CA LEU A 202 1.93 -17.24 -7.19
C LEU A 202 0.63 -17.24 -8.00
N ILE A 203 -0.45 -16.66 -7.47
CA ILE A 203 -1.70 -16.48 -8.21
C ILE A 203 -1.50 -15.53 -9.40
N GLU A 204 -0.82 -14.40 -9.19
CA GLU A 204 -0.49 -13.46 -10.27
C GLU A 204 0.33 -14.15 -11.38
N ARG A 205 1.35 -14.94 -11.01
CA ARG A 205 2.13 -15.74 -11.97
C ARG A 205 1.28 -16.72 -12.77
N LEU A 206 0.32 -17.38 -12.14
CA LEU A 206 -0.60 -18.28 -12.83
C LEU A 206 -1.48 -17.56 -13.85
N GLN A 207 -1.89 -16.32 -13.55
CA GLN A 207 -2.67 -15.51 -14.49
C GLN A 207 -1.84 -15.11 -15.72
N GLN A 208 -0.54 -14.89 -15.54
CA GLN A 208 0.40 -14.58 -16.61
C GLN A 208 0.82 -15.81 -17.44
N LEU A 209 0.46 -17.03 -17.01
CA LEU A 209 0.73 -18.30 -17.68
C LEU A 209 -0.56 -18.91 -18.27
N PRO A 210 -1.00 -18.49 -19.47
CA PRO A 210 -2.19 -19.04 -20.11
C PRO A 210 -2.03 -20.52 -20.48
N GLU A 211 -3.13 -21.26 -20.52
CA GLU A 211 -3.14 -22.73 -20.72
C GLU A 211 -2.63 -23.17 -22.11
N SER A 212 -2.72 -22.30 -23.12
CA SER A 212 -2.20 -22.54 -24.47
C SER A 212 -0.69 -22.24 -24.63
N SER A 213 0.05 -22.20 -23.54
CA SER A 213 1.46 -21.82 -23.55
C SER A 213 2.39 -23.01 -23.84
N SER A 214 3.63 -22.71 -24.26
CA SER A 214 4.69 -23.71 -24.54
C SER A 214 4.82 -24.78 -23.44
N PRO A 215 5.32 -25.99 -23.74
CA PRO A 215 5.48 -27.07 -22.75
C PRO A 215 6.19 -26.64 -21.45
N ALA A 216 7.21 -25.79 -21.54
CA ALA A 216 7.92 -25.25 -20.37
C ALA A 216 7.02 -24.39 -19.46
N ARG A 217 6.13 -23.59 -20.05
CA ARG A 217 5.17 -22.75 -19.32
C ARG A 217 4.04 -23.58 -18.72
N ALA A 218 3.59 -24.63 -19.40
CA ALA A 218 2.63 -25.58 -18.85
C ALA A 218 3.22 -26.31 -17.62
N ALA A 219 4.47 -26.75 -17.69
CA ALA A 219 5.17 -27.35 -16.55
C ALA A 219 5.32 -26.37 -15.38
N GLN A 220 5.65 -25.10 -15.67
CA GLN A 220 5.72 -24.06 -14.64
C GLN A 220 4.34 -23.78 -14.00
N ARG A 221 3.27 -23.73 -14.81
CA ARG A 221 1.89 -23.56 -14.32
C ARG A 221 1.50 -24.70 -13.39
N GLU A 222 1.75 -25.95 -13.76
CA GLU A 222 1.42 -27.11 -12.92
C GLU A 222 2.23 -27.10 -11.61
N LYS A 223 3.51 -26.72 -11.66
CA LYS A 223 4.33 -26.55 -10.46
C LYS A 223 3.72 -25.54 -9.48
N VAL A 224 3.32 -24.37 -9.97
CA VAL A 224 2.71 -23.34 -9.12
C VAL A 224 1.34 -23.80 -8.59
N MET A 225 0.52 -24.43 -9.43
CA MET A 225 -0.76 -25.02 -9.00
C MET A 225 -0.55 -26.04 -7.89
N ALA A 226 0.41 -26.96 -8.02
CA ALA A 226 0.69 -27.98 -7.02
C ALA A 226 1.02 -27.38 -5.63
N VAL A 227 1.78 -26.28 -5.59
CA VAL A 227 2.08 -25.55 -4.35
C VAL A 227 0.80 -24.96 -3.74
N LEU A 228 -0.03 -24.27 -4.55
CA LEU A 228 -1.27 -23.66 -4.06
C LEU A 228 -2.30 -24.70 -3.59
N ARG A 229 -2.43 -25.85 -4.28
CA ARG A 229 -3.30 -26.95 -3.84
C ARG A 229 -2.86 -27.49 -2.48
N ARG A 230 -1.55 -27.61 -2.26
CA ARG A 230 -0.99 -28.07 -0.97
C ARG A 230 -1.25 -27.06 0.13
N CYS A 231 -1.00 -25.77 -0.14
CA CYS A 231 -1.35 -24.67 0.76
C CYS A 231 -2.85 -24.72 1.13
N ALA A 232 -3.76 -24.81 0.15
CA ALA A 232 -5.20 -24.81 0.40
C ALA A 232 -5.69 -25.96 1.31
N ARG A 233 -4.98 -27.09 1.32
CA ARG A 233 -5.33 -28.28 2.13
C ARG A 233 -4.73 -28.27 3.52
N SER A 234 -3.57 -27.66 3.70
CA SER A 234 -2.76 -27.80 4.91
C SER A 234 -2.54 -26.51 5.68
N GLU A 235 -2.96 -25.38 5.12
CA GLU A 235 -2.89 -24.08 5.78
C GLU A 235 -3.93 -23.97 6.89
N ILE A 236 -3.45 -23.60 8.09
CA ILE A 236 -4.27 -23.45 9.29
C ILE A 236 -4.92 -22.06 9.36
N VAL A 237 -4.32 -21.07 8.70
CA VAL A 237 -4.84 -19.70 8.67
C VAL A 237 -5.95 -19.59 7.62
N PRO A 238 -7.23 -19.35 8.01
CA PRO A 238 -8.36 -19.45 7.09
C PRO A 238 -8.31 -18.45 5.92
N SER A 239 -7.70 -17.28 6.10
CA SER A 239 -7.53 -16.28 5.04
C SER A 239 -6.57 -16.78 3.94
N ILE A 240 -5.42 -17.33 4.33
CA ILE A 240 -4.41 -17.87 3.41
C ILE A 240 -4.92 -19.14 2.72
N ALA A 241 -5.60 -20.05 3.45
CA ALA A 241 -6.20 -21.24 2.86
C ALA A 241 -7.25 -20.88 1.77
N ARG A 242 -8.09 -19.87 2.04
CA ARG A 242 -9.08 -19.36 1.07
C ARG A 242 -8.40 -18.71 -0.14
N LEU A 243 -7.32 -17.96 0.08
CA LEU A 243 -6.51 -17.40 -1.01
C LEU A 243 -5.97 -18.53 -1.89
N CYS A 244 -5.28 -19.52 -1.33
CA CYS A 244 -4.73 -20.62 -2.11
C CYS A 244 -5.82 -21.42 -2.85
N LYS A 245 -7.00 -21.64 -2.25
CA LYS A 245 -8.14 -22.33 -2.87
C LYS A 245 -8.77 -21.56 -4.03
N SER A 246 -8.65 -20.23 -4.05
CA SER A 246 -9.24 -19.40 -5.11
C SER A 246 -8.58 -19.64 -6.47
N ALA A 247 -7.31 -20.05 -6.50
CA ALA A 247 -6.60 -20.42 -7.71
C ALA A 247 -7.24 -21.60 -8.47
N GLU A 248 -7.87 -22.54 -7.76
CA GLU A 248 -8.51 -23.73 -8.34
C GLU A 248 -9.86 -23.43 -9.01
N ARG A 249 -10.57 -22.40 -8.57
CA ARG A 249 -11.96 -22.14 -9.03
C ARG A 249 -12.04 -21.45 -10.38
N GLY A 250 -10.90 -21.11 -10.98
CA GLY A 250 -10.85 -20.20 -12.11
C GLY A 250 -11.31 -18.81 -11.66
N TYR A 251 -10.38 -17.87 -11.55
CA TYR A 251 -10.67 -16.44 -11.36
C TYR A 251 -11.42 -15.80 -12.56
N GLY A 252 -12.06 -16.62 -13.40
CA GLY A 252 -12.68 -16.27 -14.69
C GLY A 252 -13.98 -15.48 -14.61
N GLU A 253 -14.62 -15.35 -13.44
CA GLU A 253 -15.76 -14.43 -13.28
C GLU A 253 -15.34 -12.96 -13.06
N ALA A 254 -14.03 -12.68 -12.97
CA ALA A 254 -13.51 -11.31 -12.96
C ALA A 254 -13.12 -10.78 -14.35
N ARG A 255 -13.52 -11.45 -15.45
CA ARG A 255 -13.22 -11.01 -16.84
C ARG A 255 -14.08 -9.85 -17.35
N GLY A 256 -14.98 -9.29 -16.55
CA GLY A 256 -15.80 -8.11 -16.90
C GLY A 256 -15.31 -6.78 -16.30
N ALA A 257 -14.11 -6.73 -15.75
CA ALA A 257 -13.57 -5.57 -15.05
C ALA A 257 -12.97 -4.56 -16.05
N HIS A 258 -13.81 -3.71 -16.64
CA HIS A 258 -13.36 -2.55 -17.41
C HIS A 258 -12.43 -1.67 -16.57
N PHE A 259 -11.26 -1.33 -17.12
CA PHE A 259 -10.40 -0.28 -16.60
C PHE A 259 -11.08 1.06 -16.81
N GLY A 260 -11.43 1.72 -15.72
CA GLY A 260 -11.92 3.09 -15.77
C GLY A 260 -12.92 3.34 -14.68
N GLU A 261 -12.43 3.66 -13.49
CA GLU A 261 -12.93 4.78 -12.68
C GLU A 261 -12.22 4.80 -11.32
N ARG A 262 -12.19 5.98 -10.70
CA ARG A 262 -11.55 6.23 -9.41
C ARG A 262 -12.36 5.50 -8.33
N GLY A 263 -11.79 4.46 -7.72
CA GLY A 263 -12.46 3.70 -6.65
C GLY A 263 -12.25 4.32 -5.27
N HIS A 264 -13.32 4.80 -4.64
CA HIS A 264 -13.29 5.14 -3.21
C HIS A 264 -13.61 3.88 -2.40
N VAL A 265 -12.68 3.41 -1.56
CA VAL A 265 -12.93 2.28 -0.66
C VAL A 265 -13.16 2.85 0.74
N GLU A 266 -14.43 3.00 1.11
CA GLU A 266 -14.78 3.29 2.50
C GLU A 266 -14.60 2.01 3.32
N ILE A 267 -13.58 2.00 4.16
CA ILE A 267 -13.35 0.90 5.08
C ILE A 267 -14.24 1.14 6.30
N ARG A 268 -15.45 0.57 6.27
CA ARG A 268 -16.32 0.50 7.45
C ARG A 268 -15.91 -0.71 8.27
N ALA A 269 -15.58 -0.51 9.54
CA ALA A 269 -15.37 -1.62 10.48
C ALA A 269 -16.58 -2.57 10.40
N ALA A 270 -16.32 -3.87 10.22
CA ALA A 270 -17.37 -4.87 10.22
C ALA A 270 -18.08 -4.85 11.59
N ARG A 271 -19.41 -4.88 11.59
CA ARG A 271 -20.18 -5.16 12.81
C ARG A 271 -19.93 -6.62 13.18
N ASP A 272 -19.74 -6.90 14.46
CA ASP A 272 -19.67 -8.29 14.90
C ASP A 272 -21.03 -8.99 14.70
N THR A 273 -21.05 -10.31 14.89
CA THR A 273 -22.28 -11.13 14.78
C THR A 273 -23.36 -10.77 15.81
N LYS A 274 -23.07 -9.88 16.76
CA LYS A 274 -23.99 -9.37 17.78
C LYS A 274 -24.46 -7.94 17.50
N GLY A 275 -24.12 -7.38 16.33
CA GLY A 275 -24.52 -6.02 15.94
C GLY A 275 -23.78 -4.92 16.69
N SER A 276 -22.80 -5.26 17.53
CA SER A 276 -21.92 -4.29 18.18
C SER A 276 -20.85 -3.86 17.18
N MET A 277 -20.59 -2.55 17.09
CA MET A 277 -19.43 -2.06 16.35
C MET A 277 -18.20 -2.68 17.01
N MET A 278 -17.39 -3.43 16.26
CA MET A 278 -16.04 -3.72 16.72
C MET A 278 -15.37 -2.37 16.98
N GLY A 279 -15.22 -2.04 18.26
CA GLY A 279 -14.68 -0.79 18.75
C GLY A 279 -13.19 -0.68 18.46
N ALA A 280 -12.85 -0.41 17.22
CA ALA A 280 -11.64 0.26 16.82
C ALA A 280 -11.93 0.84 15.45
N HIS A 281 -12.29 2.12 15.43
CA HIS A 281 -12.14 2.86 14.19
C HIS A 281 -10.71 2.64 13.70
N LEU A 282 -10.55 2.21 12.45
CA LEU A 282 -9.25 1.90 11.83
C LEU A 282 -8.44 3.19 11.58
N HIS A 283 -8.49 4.19 12.46
CA HIS A 283 -7.86 5.49 12.28
C HIS A 283 -6.34 5.36 12.27
N ASP A 284 -5.69 5.78 11.19
CA ASP A 284 -4.24 5.68 11.01
C ASP A 284 -3.66 4.24 11.09
N TRP A 285 -4.48 3.22 10.86
CA TRP A 285 -4.04 1.82 10.77
C TRP A 285 -3.38 1.53 9.43
N VAL A 286 -2.36 0.69 9.43
CA VAL A 286 -1.88 0.08 8.18
C VAL A 286 -2.75 -1.13 7.90
N VAL A 287 -3.39 -1.16 6.74
CA VAL A 287 -4.20 -2.26 6.23
C VAL A 287 -3.51 -2.85 5.01
N ILE A 288 -3.69 -4.15 4.76
CA ILE A 288 -3.34 -4.74 3.47
C ILE A 288 -4.61 -4.89 2.67
N VAL A 289 -4.64 -4.20 1.55
CA VAL A 289 -5.69 -4.27 0.55
C VAL A 289 -5.31 -5.36 -0.42
N GLN A 290 -6.15 -6.37 -0.55
CA GLN A 290 -6.07 -7.30 -1.67
C GLN A 290 -7.03 -6.86 -2.78
N PHE A 291 -6.49 -6.68 -3.99
CA PHE A 291 -7.23 -6.41 -5.20
C PHE A 291 -7.75 -7.69 -5.86
N ALA A 292 -8.74 -7.56 -6.75
CA ALA A 292 -9.36 -8.69 -7.44
C ALA A 292 -8.41 -9.44 -8.38
N ASP A 293 -7.36 -8.77 -8.87
CA ASP A 293 -6.28 -9.38 -9.64
C ASP A 293 -5.19 -10.04 -8.76
N GLY A 294 -5.36 -10.01 -7.44
CA GLY A 294 -4.44 -10.60 -6.48
C GLY A 294 -3.37 -9.64 -5.97
N ARG A 295 -3.22 -8.44 -6.56
CA ARG A 295 -2.24 -7.45 -6.09
C ARG A 295 -2.51 -7.09 -4.62
N LEU A 296 -1.43 -6.91 -3.87
CA LEU A 296 -1.49 -6.44 -2.49
C LEU A 296 -1.00 -5.01 -2.41
N LEU A 297 -1.73 -4.20 -1.67
CA LEU A 297 -1.34 -2.83 -1.37
C LEU A 297 -1.43 -2.62 0.13
N PRO A 298 -0.29 -2.58 0.83
CA PRO A 298 -0.26 -2.00 2.16
C PRO A 298 -0.60 -0.53 2.01
N ALA A 299 -1.63 -0.12 2.73
CA ALA A 299 -2.19 1.20 2.64
C ALA A 299 -2.52 1.67 4.05
N GLN A 300 -2.34 2.95 4.33
CA GLN A 300 -2.70 3.51 5.63
C GLN A 300 -4.05 4.19 5.51
N THR A 301 -4.98 3.79 6.37
CA THR A 301 -6.26 4.50 6.52
C THR A 301 -6.03 5.90 7.06
N ASP A 302 -6.88 6.82 6.66
CA ASP A 302 -6.85 8.19 7.15
C ASP A 302 -7.40 8.28 8.60
N PRO A 303 -7.44 9.48 9.21
CA PRO A 303 -7.99 9.68 10.55
C PRO A 303 -9.51 9.50 10.66
N ARG A 304 -10.19 9.14 9.57
CA ARG A 304 -11.61 8.74 9.53
C ARG A 304 -11.75 7.23 9.32
N GLY A 305 -10.64 6.50 9.15
CA GLY A 305 -10.64 5.09 8.79
C GLY A 305 -10.87 4.85 7.30
N GLU A 306 -10.78 5.88 6.45
CA GLU A 306 -11.03 5.77 5.01
C GLU A 306 -9.74 5.44 4.24
N LEU A 307 -9.87 4.74 3.12
CA LEU A 307 -8.74 4.42 2.26
C LEU A 307 -8.96 4.91 0.83
N PHE A 308 -8.14 5.88 0.43
CA PHE A 308 -8.18 6.44 -0.91
C PHE A 308 -7.22 5.72 -1.83
N LEU A 309 -7.76 4.80 -2.64
CA LEU A 309 -7.01 4.07 -3.64
C LEU A 309 -7.29 4.66 -5.04
N GLN A 310 -6.25 5.04 -5.76
CA GLN A 310 -6.38 5.42 -7.16
C GLN A 310 -5.98 4.24 -8.05
N LEU A 311 -6.74 4.01 -9.13
CA LEU A 311 -6.54 2.90 -10.08
C LEU A 311 -6.76 1.51 -9.45
N VAL A 312 -7.84 1.37 -8.69
CA VAL A 312 -8.32 0.07 -8.19
C VAL A 312 -8.86 -0.73 -9.38
N PRO A 313 -8.30 -1.91 -9.70
CA PRO A 313 -8.92 -2.81 -10.68
C PRO A 313 -10.34 -3.14 -10.22
N SER A 314 -11.30 -3.07 -11.13
CA SER A 314 -12.71 -3.34 -10.82
C SER A 314 -12.86 -4.78 -10.28
N GLY A 315 -13.43 -4.90 -9.09
CA GLY A 315 -13.62 -6.17 -8.38
C GLY A 315 -13.55 -6.01 -6.86
N MET A 316 -13.87 -7.07 -6.11
CA MET A 316 -13.92 -7.03 -4.65
C MET A 316 -12.56 -6.69 -4.04
N VAL A 317 -12.50 -5.57 -3.32
CA VAL A 317 -11.41 -5.26 -2.39
C VAL A 317 -11.65 -6.02 -1.09
N ARG A 318 -10.70 -6.85 -0.66
CA ARG A 318 -10.72 -7.46 0.66
C ARG A 318 -9.70 -6.78 1.55
N LEU A 319 -10.16 -6.35 2.71
CA LEU A 319 -9.31 -5.88 3.79
C LEU A 319 -8.86 -7.08 4.58
N LEU A 320 -7.55 -7.23 4.72
CA LEU A 320 -6.97 -8.16 5.67
C LEU A 320 -6.82 -7.42 7.00
N ASP A 321 -7.55 -7.85 8.01
CA ASP A 321 -7.46 -7.32 9.37
C ASP A 321 -6.07 -7.62 9.95
N THR A 322 -5.33 -6.60 10.36
CA THR A 322 -4.03 -6.78 11.03
C THR A 322 -4.16 -7.47 12.39
N ALA A 323 -5.30 -7.43 13.07
CA ALA A 323 -5.55 -8.18 14.30
C ALA A 323 -5.86 -9.67 14.06
N SER A 324 -6.26 -10.04 12.83
CA SER A 324 -6.31 -11.44 12.39
C SER A 324 -4.95 -12.00 11.98
N VAL A 325 -3.91 -11.16 12.04
CA VAL A 325 -2.50 -11.43 11.80
C VAL A 325 -1.75 -11.12 13.09
N ARG A 326 -1.98 -11.92 14.13
CA ARG A 326 -1.25 -11.74 15.39
C ARG A 326 0.20 -12.21 15.22
N PRO A 327 1.20 -11.43 15.64
CA PRO A 327 2.43 -12.04 16.15
C PRO A 327 2.01 -12.88 17.37
N LEU A 328 2.43 -14.14 17.42
CA LEU A 328 2.42 -14.87 18.69
C LEU A 328 3.33 -14.11 19.69
N PRO A 329 3.03 -14.17 21.01
CA PRO A 329 3.88 -13.57 22.03
C PRO A 329 5.33 -14.06 21.97
#